data_AF-A0A367AZR1-F1
#
_entry.id   AF-A0A367AZR1-F1
#
_cell.length_a   1.000
_cell.length_b   1.000
_cell.length_c   1.000
_cell.angle_alpha   90.00
_cell.angle_beta   90.00
_cell.angle_gamma   90.00
#
_symmetry.space_group_name_H-M   'P 1'
#
loop_
_entity.id
_entity.type
_entity.pdbx_description
1 polymer ?
#
loop_
_entity_poly.entity_id
_entity_poly.type
_entity_poly.pdbx_seq_one_letter_code
_entity_poly.pdbx_strand_id
1 'polypeptide(L)' 'MDRRELEARTGASLSTLKRWARLGIGPRPIKVGPRMVRYRRDEVDAWLAGRPAA' A
#
# COMPACT_ATOMS: atom_id res chain seq x y z
N MET A 1 8.53 -2.65 1.20
CA MET A 1 7.79 -1.88 2.22
C MET A 1 6.84 -2.78 2.99
N ASP A 2 6.80 -2.65 4.31
CA ASP A 2 5.69 -3.15 5.13
C ASP A 2 4.55 -2.12 5.23
N ARG A 3 3.49 -2.48 5.95
CA ARG A 3 2.31 -1.65 6.14
C ARG A 3 2.56 -0.39 6.96
N ARG A 4 3.48 -0.39 7.94
CA ARG A 4 3.78 0.82 8.72
C ARG A 4 4.47 1.84 7.83
N GLU A 5 5.41 1.37 7.01
CA GLU A 5 6.07 2.28 6.09
C GLU A 5 5.13 2.80 5.00
N LEU A 6 4.19 1.97 4.52
CA LEU A 6 3.15 2.41 3.60
C LEU A 6 2.22 3.46 4.23
N GLU A 7 1.86 3.30 5.51
CA GLU A 7 1.06 4.29 6.25
C GLU A 7 1.79 5.64 6.33
N ALA A 8 3.08 5.64 6.69
CA ALA A 8 3.88 6.86 6.75
C ALA A 8 3.98 7.57 5.38
N ARG A 9 4.06 6.81 4.29
CA ARG A 9 4.16 7.33 2.91
C ARG A 9 2.84 7.88 2.38
N THR A 10 1.75 7.18 2.68
CA THR A 10 0.43 7.47 2.09
C THR A 10 -0.44 8.35 2.99
N GLY A 11 -0.08 8.50 4.27
CA GLY A 11 -0.93 9.11 5.30
C GLY A 11 -2.17 8.27 5.64
N ALA A 12 -2.35 7.10 5.01
CA ALA A 12 -3.52 6.27 5.19
C ALA A 12 -3.29 5.27 6.33
N SER A 13 -4.21 5.23 7.29
CA SER A 13 -4.11 4.32 8.44
C SER A 13 -4.06 2.84 8.02
N LEU A 14 -3.44 2.00 8.85
CA LEU A 14 -3.37 0.54 8.67
C LEU A 14 -4.70 -0.13 8.29
N SER A 15 -5.82 0.34 8.86
CA SER A 15 -7.16 -0.17 8.55
C SER A 15 -7.57 0.12 7.10
N THR A 16 -7.27 1.32 6.61
CA THR A 16 -7.47 1.73 5.20
C THR A 16 -6.60 0.89 4.28
N LEU A 17 -5.32 0.68 4.63
CA LEU A 17 -4.41 -0.16 3.85
C LEU A 17 -4.86 -1.63 3.77
N LYS A 18 -5.44 -2.17 4.84
CA LYS A 18 -6.07 -3.52 4.83
C LYS A 18 -7.28 -3.55 3.90
N ARG A 19 -8.11 -2.51 3.92
CA ARG A 19 -9.28 -2.39 3.04
C ARG A 19 -8.85 -2.29 1.58
N TRP A 20 -7.85 -1.46 1.29
CA TRP A 20 -7.21 -1.33 -0.02
C TRP A 20 -6.68 -2.65 -0.55
N ALA A 21 -5.95 -3.41 0.28
CA ALA A 21 -5.46 -4.73 -0.08
C ALA A 21 -6.58 -5.74 -0.38
N ARG A 22 -7.75 -5.61 0.27
CA ARG A 22 -8.94 -6.45 0.00
C ARG A 22 -9.70 -6.02 -1.25
N LEU A 23 -9.83 -4.72 -1.48
CA LEU A 23 -10.57 -4.15 -2.60
C LEU A 23 -9.74 -4.06 -3.89
N GLY A 24 -8.43 -4.31 -3.82
CA GLY A 24 -7.52 -4.10 -4.95
C GLY A 24 -7.31 -2.62 -5.30
N ILE A 25 -7.63 -1.71 -4.37
CA ILE A 25 -7.52 -0.26 -4.56
C ILE A 25 -6.18 0.16 -3.98
N GLY A 26 -5.20 0.48 -4.83
CA GLY A 26 -3.88 0.93 -4.37
C GLY A 26 -2.72 0.04 -4.83
N PRO A 27 -1.55 0.17 -4.20
CA PRO A 27 -0.38 -0.64 -4.55
C PRO A 27 -0.65 -2.12 -4.24
N ARG A 28 -0.22 -2.99 -5.14
CA ARG A 28 -0.47 -4.42 -5.11
C ARG A 28 0.12 -5.04 -3.84
N PRO A 29 -0.71 -5.71 -3.03
CA PRO A 29 -0.24 -6.42 -1.87
C PRO A 29 0.48 -7.70 -2.30
N ILE A 30 1.74 -7.82 -1.91
CA ILE A 30 2.53 -9.04 -2.11
C ILE A 30 2.47 -9.85 -0.82
N LYS A 31 1.87 -11.03 -0.92
CA LYS A 31 1.77 -11.95 0.22
C LYS A 31 3.09 -12.72 0.33
N VAL A 32 3.90 -12.35 1.32
CA VAL A 32 5.21 -12.98 1.59
C VAL A 32 5.07 -14.13 2.60
N GLY A 33 3.98 -14.15 3.36
CA GLY A 33 3.68 -15.23 4.28
C GLY A 33 2.22 -15.22 4.76
N PRO A 34 1.83 -16.18 5.61
CA PRO A 34 0.43 -16.35 6.04
C PRO A 34 -0.15 -15.10 6.73
N ARG A 35 0.69 -14.31 7.42
CA ARG A 35 0.30 -13.03 8.06
C ARG A 35 1.12 -11.82 7.59
N MET A 36 1.99 -12.00 6.59
CA MET A 36 2.89 -10.95 6.13
C MET A 36 2.55 -10.50 4.71
N VAL A 37 2.14 -9.25 4.59
CA VAL A 37 1.93 -8.55 3.32
C VAL A 37 2.96 -7.45 3.20
N ARG A 38 3.65 -7.41 2.06
CA ARG A 38 4.62 -6.38 1.69
C ARG A 38 4.17 -5.69 0.41
N TYR A 39 4.73 -4.52 0.17
CA TYR A 39 4.50 -3.71 -1.02
C TYR A 39 5.85 -3.42 -1.69
N ARG A 40 5.87 -3.45 -3.02
CA ARG A 40 7.03 -2.99 -3.79
C ARG A 40 7.11 -1.48 -3.69
N ARG A 41 8.28 -0.96 -3.33
CA ARG A 41 8.49 0.48 -3.17
C ARG A 41 8.21 1.22 -4.47
N ASP A 42 8.72 0.69 -5.58
CA ASP A 42 8.54 1.23 -6.92
C ASP A 42 7.05 1.36 -7.30
N GLU A 43 6.27 0.33 -7.00
CA GLU A 43 4.84 0.31 -7.31
C GLU A 43 4.02 1.27 -6.43
N VAL A 44 4.42 1.42 -5.16
CA VAL A 44 3.84 2.42 -4.25
C VAL A 44 4.15 3.83 -4.75
N ASP A 45 5.38 4.07 -5.19
CA ASP A 45 5.83 5.36 -5.70
C ASP A 45 5.09 5.72 -7.00
N ALA A 46 5.02 4.78 -7.96
CA ALA A 46 4.24 4.93 -9.19
C ALA A 46 2.75 5.17 -8.90
N TRP A 47 2.19 4.50 -7.88
CA TRP A 47 0.81 4.71 -7.48
C TRP A 47 0.59 6.09 -6.85
N LEU A 48 1.52 6.58 -6.03
CA LEU A 48 1.48 7.93 -5.46
C LEU A 48 1.64 9.00 -6.54
N ALA A 49 2.57 8.80 -7.48
CA ALA A 49 2.82 9.69 -8.61
C ALA A 49 1.66 9.72 -9.62
N GLY A 50 0.96 8.59 -9.77
CA GLY A 50 -0.21 8.47 -10.65
C GLY A 50 -1.52 8.99 -10.06
N ARG A 51 -1.56 9.35 -8.77
CA ARG A 51 -2.73 10.05 -8.21
C ARG A 51 -2.64 11.51 -8.65
N PRO A 52 -3.65 12.07 -9.33
CA PRO A 52 -3.72 13.51 -9.50
C PRO A 52 -3.71 14.12 -8.10
N ALA A 53 -2.70 14.92 -7.80
CA ALA A 53 -2.72 15.81 -6.65
C ALA A 53 -3.93 16.74 -6.88
N ALA A 54 -5.01 16.48 -6.14
CA ALA A 54 -6.21 17.31 -6.14
C ALA A 54 -5.98 18.53 -5.24
#